data_AF-A0A0V0QBA9-F1
#
_entry.id   AF-A0A0V0QBA9-F1
#
_cell.length_a   1.000
_cell.length_b   1.000
_cell.length_c   1.000
_cell.angle_alpha   90.00
_cell.angle_beta   90.00
_cell.angle_gamma   90.00
#
_symmetry.space_group_name_H-M   'P 1'
#
loop_
_entity.id
_entity.type
_entity.pdbx_description
1 polymer ?
#
loop_
_entity_poly.entity_id
_entity_poly.type
_entity_poly.pdbx_seq_one_letter_code
_entity_poly.pdbx_strand_id
1 'polypeptide(L)'
;MYDDVYLRSGIGININNNPNNEISTCLKEEIIEIAEKFQLKQFFEDNNKNELNLELRQIQEILSQNYFQNIYQLQKHGFKGYFQNKIDEVLEYKNQEVYIYDEKLVEVLHQGVFVGINEHGNAILEIQNSKQKIIVADGRMRLKN
;
A
#
# COMPACT_ATOMS: atom_id res chain seq x y z
N MET A 1 -3.42 1.97 36.12
CA MET A 1 -2.54 1.64 34.98
C MET A 1 -3.34 1.98 33.75
N TYR A 2 -2.92 2.99 32.99
CA TYR A 2 -3.41 3.14 31.62
C TYR A 2 -2.62 2.12 30.80
N ASP A 3 -3.31 1.13 30.24
CA ASP A 3 -2.71 0.28 29.23
C ASP A 3 -2.49 1.16 28.01
N ASP A 4 -1.24 1.50 27.73
CA ASP A 4 -0.90 2.27 26.55
C ASP A 4 -1.27 1.47 25.30
N VAL A 5 -2.31 1.92 24.60
CA VAL A 5 -2.80 1.30 23.37
C VAL A 5 -1.88 1.72 22.22
N TYR A 6 -0.89 0.88 21.92
CA TYR A 6 0.01 1.09 20.78
C TYR A 6 -0.44 0.29 19.56
N LEU A 7 -0.42 0.93 18.39
CA LEU A 7 -0.48 0.25 17.10
C LEU A 7 0.96 0.05 16.59
N ARG A 8 1.32 -1.17 16.23
CA ARG A 8 2.56 -1.47 15.51
C ARG A 8 2.24 -1.67 14.03
N SER A 9 2.91 -0.92 13.18
CA SER A 9 2.80 -1.02 11.73
C SER A 9 4.18 -1.24 11.13
N GLY A 10 4.28 -2.10 10.11
CA GLY A 10 5.50 -2.38 9.37
C GLY A 10 5.27 -2.14 7.89
N ILE A 11 6.22 -1.45 7.24
CA ILE A 11 6.21 -1.22 5.80
C ILE A 11 7.41 -1.94 5.19
N GLY A 12 7.14 -2.90 4.30
CA GLY A 12 8.17 -3.57 3.50
C GLY A 12 8.10 -3.09 2.06
N ILE A 13 9.21 -2.58 1.52
CA ILE A 13 9.31 -2.11 0.13
C ILE A 13 10.43 -2.88 -0.55
N ASN A 14 10.12 -3.45 -1.71
CA ASN A 14 11.12 -4.09 -2.57
C ASN A 14 11.85 -2.99 -3.36
N ILE A 15 13.12 -2.76 -3.04
CA ILE A 15 13.87 -1.64 -3.63
C ILE A 15 14.71 -2.09 -4.82
N ASN A 16 15.60 -3.07 -4.62
CA ASN A 16 16.61 -3.46 -5.62
C ASN A 16 16.64 -4.96 -5.95
N ASN A 17 15.87 -5.76 -5.23
CA ASN A 17 15.75 -7.20 -5.48
C ASN A 17 14.69 -7.45 -6.54
N ASN A 18 15.10 -8.06 -7.65
CA ASN A 18 14.16 -8.62 -8.61
C ASN A 18 13.33 -9.69 -7.90
N PRO A 19 12.00 -9.57 -7.86
CA PRO A 19 11.16 -10.55 -7.20
C PRO A 19 11.22 -11.89 -7.95
N ASN A 20 11.28 -12.99 -7.19
CA ASN A 20 11.31 -14.35 -7.75
C ASN A 20 9.91 -14.85 -8.18
N ASN A 21 8.89 -14.00 -8.11
CA ASN A 21 7.51 -14.33 -8.47
C ASN A 21 6.91 -13.21 -9.34
N GLU A 22 5.93 -13.59 -10.17
CA GLU A 22 5.27 -12.68 -11.12
C GLU A 22 4.28 -11.71 -10.46
N ILE A 23 4.12 -11.77 -9.13
CA ILE A 23 3.08 -11.04 -8.39
C ILE A 23 3.64 -9.79 -7.73
N SER A 24 4.95 -9.74 -7.49
CA SER A 24 5.62 -8.61 -6.84
C SER A 24 6.41 -7.80 -7.87
N THR A 25 6.61 -6.52 -7.59
CA THR A 25 7.55 -5.65 -8.32
C THR A 25 8.60 -5.07 -7.36
N CYS A 26 9.58 -4.35 -7.88
CA CYS A 26 10.57 -3.60 -7.12
C CYS A 26 10.88 -2.26 -7.78
N LEU A 27 11.32 -1.26 -7.00
CA LEU A 27 11.64 0.09 -7.48
C LEU A 27 12.96 0.20 -8.26
N LYS A 28 13.50 -0.92 -8.74
CA LYS A 28 14.85 -0.97 -9.31
C LYS A 28 14.93 -0.12 -10.57
N GLU A 29 13.92 -0.17 -11.42
CA GLU A 29 13.86 0.57 -12.67
C GLU A 29 13.67 2.07 -12.43
N GLU A 30 12.77 2.44 -11.51
CA GLU A 30 12.52 3.83 -11.14
C GLU A 30 13.74 4.48 -10.49
N ILE A 31 14.51 3.73 -9.70
CA ILE A 31 15.76 4.21 -9.10
C ILE A 31 16.84 4.42 -10.16
N ILE A 32 16.93 3.53 -11.15
CA ILE A 32 17.84 3.71 -12.29
C ILE A 32 17.47 5.00 -13.04
N GLU A 33 16.20 5.20 -13.35
CA GLU A 33 15.73 6.41 -14.06
C GLU A 33 16.06 7.69 -13.29
N ILE A 34 15.83 7.71 -11.97
CA ILE A 34 16.18 8.84 -11.11
C ILE A 34 17.70 9.06 -11.12
N ALA A 35 18.50 8.01 -10.96
CA ALA A 35 19.96 8.11 -10.95
C ALA A 35 20.51 8.64 -12.28
N GLU A 36 19.99 8.17 -13.41
CA GLU A 36 20.36 8.65 -14.74
C GLU A 36 20.01 10.13 -14.93
N LYS A 37 18.81 10.54 -14.51
CA LYS A 37 18.34 11.92 -14.57
C LYS A 37 19.24 12.90 -13.81
N PHE A 38 19.81 12.44 -12.69
CA PHE A 38 20.75 13.23 -11.89
C PHE A 38 22.24 12.98 -12.22
N GLN A 39 22.54 12.24 -13.30
CA GLN A 39 23.90 11.88 -13.72
C GLN A 39 24.72 11.13 -12.65
N LEU A 40 24.05 10.38 -11.77
CA LEU A 40 24.65 9.59 -10.69
C LEU A 40 25.26 8.27 -11.17
N LYS A 41 25.82 8.24 -12.39
CA LYS A 41 26.24 7.03 -13.14
C LYS A 41 27.15 6.05 -12.40
N GLN A 42 27.80 6.46 -11.30
CA GLN A 42 28.63 5.59 -10.47
C GLN A 42 27.85 4.62 -9.56
N PHE A 43 26.53 4.78 -9.44
CA PHE A 43 25.72 4.02 -8.46
C PHE A 43 25.59 2.51 -8.73
N PHE A 44 25.75 2.09 -9.99
CA PHE A 44 25.52 0.69 -10.39
C PHE A 44 26.79 -0.05 -10.82
N GLU A 45 27.91 0.66 -11.03
CA GLU A 45 29.18 0.05 -11.47
C GLU A 45 30.15 -0.20 -10.31
N ASP A 46 30.09 0.61 -9.25
CA ASP A 46 30.94 0.42 -8.08
C ASP A 46 30.17 -0.23 -6.92
N ASN A 47 30.67 -1.39 -6.47
CA ASN A 47 30.21 -2.15 -5.29
C ASN A 47 30.45 -1.39 -3.96
N ASN A 48 30.29 -0.08 -3.92
CA ASN A 48 30.49 0.71 -2.72
C ASN A 48 29.21 0.67 -1.87
N LYS A 49 29.00 -0.48 -1.21
CA LYS A 49 27.85 -0.78 -0.32
C LYS A 49 27.53 0.34 0.69
N ASN A 50 28.50 1.19 1.02
CA ASN A 50 28.35 2.28 1.97
C ASN A 50 27.52 3.47 1.45
N GLU A 51 27.58 3.80 0.16
CA GLU A 51 26.81 4.92 -0.43
C GLU A 51 25.34 4.54 -0.66
N LEU A 52 25.09 3.33 -1.18
CA LEU A 52 23.74 2.76 -1.28
C LEU A 52 23.05 2.68 0.09
N ASN A 53 23.78 2.33 1.15
CA ASN A 53 23.24 2.31 2.50
C ASN A 53 22.88 3.71 3.04
N LEU A 54 23.53 4.78 2.56
CA LEU A 54 23.22 6.15 2.99
C LEU A 54 21.94 6.66 2.31
N GLU A 55 21.76 6.41 1.02
CA GLU A 55 20.54 6.80 0.29
C GLU A 55 19.32 6.01 0.75
N LEU A 56 19.47 4.70 1.02
CA LEU A 56 18.39 3.90 1.58
C LEU A 56 17.92 4.42 2.94
N ARG A 57 18.85 4.92 3.79
CA ARG A 57 18.50 5.55 5.07
C ARG A 57 17.72 6.85 4.87
N GLN A 58 18.11 7.68 3.90
CA GLN A 58 17.40 8.91 3.58
C GLN A 58 15.98 8.63 3.08
N ILE A 59 15.81 7.63 2.21
CA ILE A 59 14.50 7.16 1.75
C ILE A 59 13.66 6.66 2.93
N GLN A 60 14.24 5.83 3.81
CA GLN A 60 13.56 5.36 5.03
C GLN A 60 13.11 6.51 5.93
N GLU A 61 13.95 7.53 6.10
CA GLU A 61 13.62 8.70 6.92
C GLU A 61 12.48 9.51 6.30
N ILE A 62 12.52 9.78 4.99
CA ILE A 62 11.44 10.49 4.27
C ILE A 62 10.13 9.72 4.37
N LEU A 63 10.14 8.41 4.13
CA LEU A 63 8.95 7.57 4.24
C LEU A 63 8.40 7.55 5.67
N SER A 64 9.28 7.48 6.67
CA SER A 64 8.89 7.52 8.09
C SER A 64 8.26 8.86 8.45
N GLN A 65 8.87 9.97 8.05
CA GLN A 65 8.33 11.32 8.26
C GLN A 65 6.96 11.48 7.60
N ASN A 66 6.81 11.07 6.34
CA ASN A 66 5.53 11.10 5.63
C ASN A 66 4.47 10.22 6.31
N TYR A 67 4.86 9.03 6.78
CA TYR A 67 3.96 8.13 7.50
C TYR A 67 3.44 8.77 8.80
N PHE A 68 4.32 9.31 9.64
CA PHE A 68 3.92 9.95 10.89
C PHE A 68 3.14 11.25 10.67
N GLN A 69 3.50 12.04 9.66
CA GLN A 69 2.72 13.21 9.27
C GLN A 69 1.31 12.81 8.84
N ASN A 70 1.17 11.75 8.04
CA ASN A 70 -0.13 11.26 7.61
C ASN A 70 -0.97 10.72 8.78
N ILE A 71 -0.38 9.99 9.73
CA ILE A 71 -1.06 9.59 10.96
C ILE A 71 -1.55 10.81 11.74
N TYR A 72 -0.71 11.82 11.90
CA TYR A 72 -1.08 13.05 12.59
C TYR A 72 -2.26 13.76 11.90
N GLN A 73 -2.24 13.86 10.57
CA GLN A 73 -3.37 14.41 9.81
C GLN A 73 -4.64 13.58 9.97
N LEU A 74 -4.52 12.24 10.01
CA LEU A 74 -5.65 11.33 10.20
C LEU A 74 -6.29 11.54 11.58
N GLN A 75 -5.47 11.65 12.62
CA GLN A 75 -5.96 11.91 13.98
C GLN A 75 -6.62 13.28 14.11
N LYS A 76 -6.05 14.31 13.47
CA LYS A 76 -6.52 15.68 13.57
C LYS A 76 -7.79 15.94 12.76
N HIS A 77 -7.88 15.38 11.55
CA HIS A 77 -8.92 15.73 10.57
C HIS A 77 -9.86 14.56 10.24
N GLY A 78 -9.53 13.35 10.66
CA GLY A 78 -10.29 12.14 10.31
C GLY A 78 -10.13 11.72 8.85
N PHE A 79 -10.62 10.52 8.53
CA PHE A 79 -10.55 9.97 7.16
C PHE A 79 -11.24 10.88 6.13
N LYS A 80 -12.49 11.27 6.40
CA LYS A 80 -13.28 12.12 5.50
C LYS A 80 -12.69 13.52 5.30
N GLY A 81 -12.05 14.07 6.34
CA GLY A 81 -11.53 15.44 6.31
C GLY A 81 -10.19 15.59 5.58
N TYR A 82 -9.43 14.52 5.38
CA TYR A 82 -8.09 14.62 4.80
C TYR A 82 -7.73 13.51 3.79
N PHE A 83 -8.14 12.26 4.05
CA PHE A 83 -7.65 11.11 3.29
C PHE A 83 -8.60 10.61 2.22
N GLN A 84 -9.91 10.79 2.37
CA GLN A 84 -10.89 10.16 1.49
C GLN A 84 -10.59 10.36 0.01
N ASN A 85 -10.39 11.60 -0.44
CA ASN A 85 -10.09 11.89 -1.85
C ASN A 85 -8.74 11.30 -2.29
N LYS A 86 -7.70 11.45 -1.47
CA LYS A 86 -6.35 10.93 -1.78
C LYS A 86 -6.34 9.41 -1.91
N ILE A 87 -7.08 8.72 -1.04
CA ILE A 87 -7.21 7.26 -1.09
C ILE A 87 -8.07 6.86 -2.28
N ASP A 88 -9.19 7.54 -2.52
CA ASP A 88 -10.07 7.26 -3.67
C ASP A 88 -9.37 7.39 -5.03
N GLU A 89 -8.36 8.25 -5.14
CA GLU A 89 -7.52 8.41 -6.35
C GLU A 89 -6.55 7.24 -6.58
N VAL A 90 -6.09 6.57 -5.51
CA VAL A 90 -5.08 5.49 -5.58
C VAL A 90 -5.66 4.10 -5.35
N LEU A 91 -6.97 3.98 -5.08
CA LEU A 91 -7.63 2.70 -4.87
C LEU A 91 -7.64 1.87 -6.15
N GLU A 92 -6.90 0.77 -6.13
CA GLU A 92 -6.99 -0.26 -7.16
C GLU A 92 -8.33 -1.00 -7.09
N TYR A 93 -8.75 -1.55 -8.24
CA TYR A 93 -9.96 -2.37 -8.39
C TYR A 93 -11.30 -1.67 -8.14
N LYS A 94 -11.33 -0.35 -7.89
CA LYS A 94 -12.58 0.38 -7.70
C LYS A 94 -13.47 0.24 -8.95
N ASN A 95 -14.74 -0.12 -8.71
CA ASN A 95 -15.76 -0.47 -9.70
C ASN A 95 -15.49 -1.75 -10.51
N GLN A 96 -14.64 -2.65 -10.01
CA GLN A 96 -14.33 -3.92 -10.65
C GLN A 96 -14.87 -5.10 -9.81
N GLU A 97 -15.14 -6.23 -10.46
CA GLU A 97 -15.51 -7.46 -9.76
C GLU A 97 -14.29 -8.06 -9.07
N VAL A 98 -14.43 -8.35 -7.78
CA VAL A 98 -13.35 -8.88 -6.95
C VAL A 98 -13.79 -10.09 -6.12
N TYR A 99 -12.81 -10.90 -5.79
CA TYR A 99 -12.87 -11.89 -4.73
C TYR A 99 -12.09 -11.39 -3.51
N ILE A 100 -12.66 -11.55 -2.31
CA ILE A 100 -11.93 -11.41 -1.05
C ILE A 100 -11.71 -12.79 -0.49
N TYR A 101 -10.44 -13.17 -0.39
CA TYR A 101 -10.00 -14.44 0.15
C TYR A 101 -9.62 -14.35 1.62
N ASP A 102 -9.54 -15.51 2.26
CA ASP A 102 -8.85 -15.66 3.54
C ASP A 102 -7.36 -15.28 3.45
N GLU A 103 -6.68 -15.24 4.60
CA GLU A 103 -5.27 -14.84 4.67
C GLU A 103 -4.34 -15.74 3.85
N LYS A 104 -4.73 -17.00 3.64
CA LYS A 104 -3.97 -18.03 2.93
C LYS A 104 -4.28 -18.09 1.44
N LEU A 105 -5.20 -17.27 0.92
CA LEU A 105 -5.65 -17.27 -0.48
C LEU A 105 -6.26 -18.61 -0.93
N VAL A 106 -6.90 -19.36 -0.01
CA VAL A 106 -7.49 -20.67 -0.30
C VAL A 106 -8.99 -20.56 -0.51
N GLU A 107 -9.69 -19.84 0.37
CA GLU A 107 -11.15 -19.78 0.36
C GLU A 107 -11.64 -18.38 0.02
N VAL A 108 -12.64 -18.29 -0.86
CA VAL A 108 -13.35 -17.04 -1.15
C VAL A 108 -14.35 -16.79 -0.03
N LEU A 109 -14.12 -15.75 0.76
CA LEU A 109 -15.01 -15.33 1.85
C LEU A 109 -16.14 -14.45 1.32
N HIS A 110 -15.82 -13.55 0.40
CA HIS A 110 -16.78 -12.62 -0.20
C HIS A 110 -16.49 -12.39 -1.68
N GLN A 111 -17.54 -12.05 -2.43
CA GLN A 111 -17.47 -11.66 -3.83
C GLN A 111 -18.41 -10.48 -4.09
N GLY A 112 -17.99 -9.53 -4.92
CA GLY A 112 -18.84 -8.44 -5.38
C GLY A 112 -18.07 -7.43 -6.20
N VAL A 113 -18.72 -6.32 -6.54
CA VAL A 113 -18.05 -5.14 -7.12
C VAL A 113 -17.46 -4.32 -5.98
N PHE A 114 -16.16 -4.06 -5.99
CA PHE A 114 -15.54 -3.20 -5.00
C PHE A 114 -15.86 -1.73 -5.29
N VAL A 115 -16.54 -1.05 -4.37
CA VAL A 115 -16.99 0.35 -4.60
C VAL A 115 -16.20 1.39 -3.80
N GLY A 116 -15.29 0.94 -2.92
CA GLY A 116 -14.42 1.80 -2.11
C GLY A 116 -14.37 1.36 -0.65
N ILE A 117 -13.87 2.23 0.21
CA ILE A 117 -13.75 1.99 1.65
C ILE A 117 -14.62 2.97 2.46
N ASN A 118 -15.07 2.55 3.64
CA ASN A 118 -15.79 3.44 4.57
C ASN A 118 -14.83 4.23 5.48
N GLU A 119 -15.36 5.08 6.36
CA GLU A 119 -14.55 5.85 7.33
C GLU A 119 -13.71 5.04 8.32
N HIS A 120 -13.97 3.73 8.43
CA HIS A 120 -13.23 2.81 9.29
C HIS A 120 -12.14 2.04 8.53
N GLY A 121 -11.98 2.28 7.22
CA GLY A 121 -11.03 1.55 6.38
C GLY A 121 -11.55 0.20 5.89
N ASN A 122 -12.81 -0.15 6.16
CA ASN A 122 -13.40 -1.41 5.71
C ASN A 122 -13.79 -1.32 4.23
N ALA A 123 -13.56 -2.39 3.49
CA ALA A 123 -13.98 -2.49 2.10
C ALA A 123 -15.51 -2.57 2.00
N ILE A 124 -16.06 -1.91 0.98
CA ILE A 124 -17.48 -1.97 0.64
C ILE A 124 -17.59 -2.74 -0.67
N LEU A 125 -18.31 -3.86 -0.63
CA LEU A 125 -18.65 -4.62 -1.84
C LEU A 125 -20.13 -4.46 -2.15
N GLU A 126 -20.46 -4.25 -3.41
CA GLU A 126 -21.83 -4.36 -3.92
C GLU A 126 -22.05 -5.78 -4.46
N ILE A 127 -23.04 -6.49 -3.89
CA ILE A 127 -23.42 -7.82 -4.32
C ILE A 127 -24.10 -7.70 -5.69
N GLN A 128 -23.62 -8.50 -6.64
CA GLN A 128 -24.17 -8.57 -7.98
C GLN A 128 -25.68 -8.81 -7.93
N ASN A 129 -26.43 -8.04 -8.73
CA ASN A 129 -27.87 -8.18 -8.94
C ASN A 129 -28.79 -7.86 -7.75
N SER A 130 -28.28 -7.35 -6.63
CA SER A 130 -29.13 -6.99 -5.48
C SER A 130 -29.02 -5.53 -5.04
N LYS A 131 -28.03 -4.77 -5.55
CA LYS A 131 -27.63 -3.44 -5.02
C LYS A 131 -27.32 -3.45 -3.51
N GLN A 132 -27.28 -4.62 -2.89
CA GLN A 132 -26.98 -4.77 -1.47
C GLN A 132 -25.49 -4.55 -1.29
N LYS A 133 -25.14 -3.76 -0.28
CA LYS A 133 -23.74 -3.51 0.10
C LYS A 133 -23.39 -4.31 1.34
N ILE A 134 -22.22 -4.94 1.32
CA ILE A 134 -21.62 -5.58 2.48
C ILE A 134 -20.34 -4.84 2.85
N ILE A 135 -20.04 -4.86 4.15
CA ILE A 135 -18.84 -4.25 4.73
C ILE A 135 -17.92 -5.40 5.12
N VAL A 136 -16.69 -5.37 4.61
CA VAL A 136 -15.68 -6.39 4.85
C VAL A 136 -14.50 -5.74 5.55
N ALA A 137 -14.18 -6.21 6.76
CA ALA A 137 -13.15 -5.60 7.61
C ALA A 137 -11.73 -6.01 7.19
N ASP A 138 -11.57 -7.23 6.69
CA ASP A 138 -10.28 -7.83 6.39
C ASP A 138 -10.36 -8.90 5.28
N GLY A 139 -9.20 -9.29 4.78
CA GLY A 139 -9.04 -10.31 3.74
C GLY A 139 -8.11 -9.88 2.61
N ARG A 140 -7.88 -10.79 1.68
CA ARG A 140 -7.01 -10.58 0.51
C ARG A 140 -7.84 -10.36 -0.74
N MET A 141 -7.91 -9.12 -1.22
CA MET A 141 -8.65 -8.78 -2.44
C MET A 141 -7.86 -9.18 -3.70
N ARG A 142 -8.55 -9.77 -4.68
CA ARG A 142 -8.05 -10.07 -6.02
C ARG A 142 -9.12 -9.76 -7.05
N LEU A 143 -8.71 -9.39 -8.27
CA LEU A 143 -9.63 -9.34 -9.39
C LEU A 143 -10.25 -10.70 -9.66
N LYS A 144 -11.53 -10.68 -10.00
CA LYS A 144 -12.18 -11.85 -10.56
C LYS A 144 -11.74 -12.00 -12.01
N ASN A 145 -10.76 -12.87 -12.21
CA ASN A 145 -10.26 -13.28 -13.53
C ASN A 145 -11.21 -14.29 -14.19
#